data_AF-R6ZBR0-F1
#
_entry.id   AF-R6ZBR0-F1
#
_cell.length_a   1.000
_cell.length_b   1.000
_cell.length_c   1.000
_cell.angle_alpha   90.00
_cell.angle_beta   90.00
_cell.angle_gamma   90.00
#
_symmetry.space_group_name_H-M   'P 1'
#
loop_
_entity.id
_entity.type
_entity.pdbx_description
1 polymer ?
#
loop_
_entity_poly.entity_id
_entity_poly.type
_entity_poly.pdbx_seq_one_letter_code
_entity_poly.pdbx_strand_id
1 'polypeptide(L)'
;MTSDPTAKKAIRNVLTREALINCDFSGDVMDGVDRADEYMRDAYLLRDMRKDYELFRRQLCILGTEKDTFEKYLCGEKNLVDIAEEQGITYESAQQKIHKIRSRVKKQIIGFMDGRMGGIA
;
A
#
# COMPACT_ATOMS: atom_id res chain seq x y z
N MET A 1 -19.50 37.28 -20.92
CA MET A 1 -19.83 36.05 -20.17
C MET A 1 -18.84 35.90 -19.02
N THR A 2 -19.18 36.41 -17.85
CA THR A 2 -18.39 36.23 -16.62
C THR A 2 -18.60 34.80 -16.12
N SER A 3 -17.64 33.92 -16.36
CA SER A 3 -17.69 32.56 -15.82
C SER A 3 -17.73 32.60 -14.29
N ASP A 4 -18.60 31.80 -13.68
CA ASP A 4 -18.74 31.69 -12.24
C ASP A 4 -17.37 31.32 -11.60
N PRO A 5 -16.79 32.20 -10.75
CA PRO A 5 -15.50 31.95 -10.13
C PRO A 5 -15.52 30.74 -9.18
N THR A 6 -16.66 30.43 -8.58
CA THR A 6 -16.85 29.26 -7.72
C THR A 6 -16.81 27.99 -8.55
N ALA A 7 -17.50 27.96 -9.69
CA ALA A 7 -17.48 26.83 -10.61
C ALA A 7 -16.06 26.57 -11.14
N LYS A 8 -15.34 27.62 -11.53
CA LYS A 8 -13.93 27.52 -11.97
C LYS A 8 -13.02 26.93 -10.89
N LYS A 9 -13.18 27.37 -9.64
CA LYS A 9 -12.40 26.84 -8.51
C LYS A 9 -12.71 25.37 -8.23
N ALA A 10 -13.98 24.99 -8.27
CA ALA A 10 -14.40 23.60 -8.08
C ALA A 10 -13.80 22.68 -9.15
N ILE A 11 -13.88 23.08 -10.43
CA ILE A 11 -13.28 22.34 -11.55
C ILE A 11 -11.78 22.21 -11.34
N ARG A 12 -11.07 23.30 -11.00
CA ARG A 12 -9.62 23.26 -10.75
C ARG A 12 -9.27 22.27 -9.63
N ASN A 13 -10.00 22.28 -8.52
CA ASN A 13 -9.76 21.37 -7.40
C ASN A 13 -9.93 19.89 -7.79
N VAL A 14 -10.94 19.58 -8.63
CA VAL A 14 -11.15 18.22 -9.14
C VAL A 14 -9.97 17.81 -10.02
N LEU A 15 -9.58 18.66 -10.98
CA LEU A 15 -8.43 18.39 -11.87
C LEU A 15 -7.13 18.19 -11.09
N THR A 16 -6.84 19.04 -10.09
CA THR A 16 -5.66 18.89 -9.23
C THR A 16 -5.69 17.58 -8.45
N ARG A 17 -6.86 17.16 -7.95
CA ARG A 17 -6.99 15.88 -7.23
C ARG A 17 -6.74 14.69 -8.16
N GLU A 18 -7.30 14.72 -9.37
CA GLU A 18 -7.09 13.67 -10.37
C GLU A 18 -5.61 13.60 -10.79
N ALA A 19 -4.97 14.74 -11.02
CA ALA A 19 -3.54 14.84 -11.31
C ALA A 19 -2.68 14.19 -10.21
N LEU A 20 -2.97 14.46 -8.93
CA LEU A 20 -2.27 13.85 -7.80
C LEU A 20 -2.46 12.33 -7.73
N ILE A 21 -3.69 11.85 -7.95
CA ILE A 21 -4.00 10.41 -7.90
C ILE A 21 -3.31 9.65 -9.05
N ASN A 22 -3.36 10.22 -10.26
CA ASN A 22 -2.83 9.60 -11.47
C ASN A 22 -1.34 9.88 -11.67
N CYS A 23 -0.77 10.82 -10.92
CA CYS A 23 0.55 11.39 -11.14
C CYS A 23 0.73 11.94 -12.56
N ASP A 24 -0.30 12.60 -13.09
CA ASP A 24 -0.27 13.32 -14.37
C ASP A 24 -0.43 14.82 -14.10
N PHE A 25 0.70 15.53 -14.16
CA PHE A 25 0.79 16.96 -13.89
C PHE A 25 0.91 17.80 -15.15
N SER A 26 0.52 17.25 -16.30
CA SER A 26 0.49 17.98 -17.57
C SER A 26 -0.59 19.08 -17.55
N GLY A 27 -0.43 20.11 -18.40
CA GLY A 27 -1.45 21.14 -18.61
C GLY A 27 -1.61 22.15 -17.46
N ASP A 28 -0.51 22.58 -16.84
CA ASP A 28 -0.47 23.69 -15.87
C ASP A 28 -1.40 23.51 -14.65
N VAL A 29 -1.75 22.25 -14.33
CA VAL A 29 -2.70 21.89 -13.26
C VAL A 29 -2.20 22.32 -11.87
N MET A 30 -0.88 22.48 -11.72
CA MET A 30 -0.21 22.89 -10.49
C MET A 30 0.08 24.40 -10.43
N ASP A 31 -0.27 25.18 -11.45
CA ASP A 31 0.01 26.63 -11.46
C ASP A 31 -0.63 27.33 -10.26
N GLY A 32 0.12 28.21 -9.60
CA GLY A 32 -0.36 28.94 -8.43
C GLY A 32 -0.67 28.07 -7.20
N VAL A 33 -0.34 26.78 -7.22
CA VAL A 33 -0.34 25.93 -6.03
C VAL A 33 0.96 26.17 -5.26
N ASP A 34 0.84 26.57 -4.00
CA ASP A 34 2.01 26.72 -3.12
C ASP A 34 2.68 25.36 -2.90
N ARG A 35 4.02 25.33 -2.89
CA ARG A 35 4.82 24.10 -2.70
C ARG A 35 4.46 22.97 -3.67
N ALA A 36 4.07 23.31 -4.92
CA ALA A 36 3.68 22.34 -5.95
C ALA A 36 4.69 21.17 -6.11
N ASP A 37 5.99 21.47 -6.11
CA ASP A 37 7.06 20.46 -6.23
C ASP A 37 7.07 19.43 -5.09
N GLU A 38 6.66 19.82 -3.88
CA GLU A 38 6.55 18.90 -2.75
C GLU A 38 5.38 17.95 -2.93
N TYR A 39 4.21 18.48 -3.32
CA TYR A 39 3.03 17.66 -3.57
C TYR A 39 3.23 16.70 -4.74
N MET A 40 3.94 17.12 -5.79
CA MET A 40 4.29 16.24 -6.91
C MET A 40 5.21 15.10 -6.46
N ARG A 41 6.24 15.39 -5.66
CA ARG A 41 7.13 14.37 -5.10
C ARG A 41 6.37 13.39 -4.20
N ASP A 42 5.52 13.89 -3.32
CA ASP A 42 4.70 13.07 -2.43
C ASP A 42 3.72 12.19 -3.21
N ALA A 43 3.10 12.72 -4.27
CA ALA A 43 2.23 11.94 -5.14
C ALA A 43 2.97 10.78 -5.81
N TYR A 44 4.16 11.03 -6.35
CA TYR A 44 5.00 9.97 -6.93
C TYR A 44 5.40 8.93 -5.89
N LEU A 45 5.82 9.37 -4.69
CA LEU A 45 6.13 8.46 -3.58
C LEU A 45 4.92 7.58 -3.23
N LEU A 46 3.74 8.17 -3.10
CA LEU A 46 2.50 7.43 -2.82
C LEU A 46 2.14 6.45 -3.93
N ARG A 47 2.37 6.81 -5.20
CA ARG A 47 2.17 5.90 -6.33
C ARG A 47 3.07 4.68 -6.23
N ASP A 48 4.34 4.89 -5.91
CA ASP A 48 5.32 3.80 -5.80
C ASP A 48 5.01 2.93 -4.57
N MET A 49 4.66 3.53 -3.43
CA MET A 49 4.19 2.81 -2.24
C MET A 49 2.93 1.96 -2.53
N ARG A 50 1.99 2.45 -3.34
CA ARG A 50 0.81 1.67 -3.76
C ARG A 50 1.19 0.46 -4.59
N LYS A 51 2.16 0.59 -5.50
CA LYS A 51 2.69 -0.53 -6.30
C LYS A 51 3.37 -1.56 -5.41
N ASP A 52 4.21 -1.11 -4.47
CA ASP A 52 4.89 -1.99 -3.52
C ASP A 52 3.89 -2.73 -2.62
N TYR A 53 2.87 -2.02 -2.14
CA TYR A 53 1.79 -2.61 -1.35
C TYR A 53 0.97 -3.62 -2.16
N GLU A 54 0.66 -3.33 -3.42
CA GLU A 54 -0.03 -4.26 -4.30
C GLU A 54 0.80 -5.52 -4.56
N LEU A 55 2.10 -5.36 -4.81
CA LEU A 55 3.03 -6.48 -4.92
C LEU A 55 3.01 -7.32 -3.64
N PHE A 56 3.18 -6.69 -2.47
CA PHE A 56 3.07 -7.36 -1.17
C PHE A 56 1.76 -8.14 -1.04
N ARG A 57 0.62 -7.51 -1.35
CA ARG A 57 -0.71 -8.13 -1.24
C ARG A 57 -0.87 -9.34 -2.16
N ARG A 58 -0.35 -9.26 -3.39
CA ARG A 58 -0.33 -10.39 -4.33
C ARG A 58 0.54 -11.53 -3.80
N GLN A 59 1.69 -11.22 -3.21
CA GLN A 59 2.60 -12.22 -2.64
C GLN A 59 2.05 -12.93 -1.40
N LEU A 60 1.07 -12.36 -0.69
CA LEU A 60 0.43 -13.04 0.45
C LEU A 60 -0.26 -14.37 0.08
N CYS A 61 -0.45 -14.66 -1.22
CA CYS A 61 -1.00 -15.94 -1.68
C CYS A 61 -0.21 -17.17 -1.19
N ILE A 62 1.11 -17.05 -0.97
CA ILE A 62 1.94 -18.17 -0.48
C ILE A 62 1.60 -18.66 0.91
N LEU A 63 0.84 -17.86 1.67
CA LEU A 63 0.48 -18.19 3.03
C LEU A 63 -0.69 -19.18 3.08
N GLY A 64 -1.44 -19.34 1.98
CA GLY A 64 -2.59 -20.24 1.94
C GLY A 64 -3.55 -19.96 3.10
N THR A 65 -3.75 -20.95 3.97
CA THR A 65 -4.62 -20.84 5.16
C THR A 65 -4.09 -19.90 6.23
N GLU A 66 -2.79 -19.61 6.26
CA GLU A 66 -2.17 -18.71 7.23
C GLU A 66 -2.39 -17.23 6.88
N LYS A 67 -2.92 -16.93 5.68
CA LYS A 67 -3.09 -15.57 5.17
C LYS A 67 -4.00 -14.72 6.06
N ASP A 68 -5.21 -15.21 6.36
CA ASP A 68 -6.21 -14.46 7.14
C ASP A 68 -5.69 -14.10 8.53
N THR A 69 -5.11 -15.07 9.24
CA THR A 69 -4.51 -14.84 10.56
C THR A 69 -3.38 -13.81 10.49
N PHE A 70 -2.54 -13.89 9.46
CA PHE A 70 -1.43 -12.96 9.31
C PHE A 70 -1.87 -11.54 8.92
N GLU A 71 -2.88 -11.40 8.06
CA GLU A 71 -3.46 -10.11 7.72
C GLU A 71 -4.09 -9.44 8.95
N LYS A 72 -4.89 -10.19 9.73
CA LYS A 72 -5.47 -9.69 10.99
C LYS A 72 -4.40 -9.30 12.01
N TYR A 73 -3.30 -10.05 12.07
CA TYR A 73 -2.15 -9.69 12.90
C TYR A 73 -1.48 -8.38 12.45
N LEU A 74 -1.28 -8.19 11.14
CA LEU A 74 -0.69 -6.96 10.61
C LEU A 74 -1.59 -5.73 10.80
N CYS A 75 -2.91 -5.91 10.68
CA CYS A 75 -3.90 -4.85 10.93
C CYS A 75 -4.09 -4.54 12.43
N GLY A 76 -3.53 -5.36 13.32
CA GLY A 76 -3.73 -5.22 14.77
C GLY A 76 -5.10 -5.70 15.26
N GLU A 77 -5.88 -6.36 14.40
CA GLU A 77 -7.17 -6.99 14.76
C GLU A 77 -6.99 -8.21 15.66
N LYS A 78 -5.84 -8.89 15.53
CA LYS A 78 -5.43 -10.01 16.39
C LYS A 78 -4.03 -9.78 16.92
N ASN A 79 -3.86 -9.97 18.21
CA ASN A 79 -2.55 -10.00 18.85
C ASN A 79 -2.04 -11.45 19.02
N LEU A 80 -0.84 -11.63 19.55
CA LEU A 80 -0.23 -12.96 19.71
C LEU A 80 -0.98 -13.85 20.72
N VAL A 81 -1.63 -13.26 21.73
CA VAL A 81 -2.46 -13.98 22.71
C VAL A 81 -3.71 -14.51 22.02
N ASP A 82 -4.43 -13.68 21.25
CA ASP A 82 -5.62 -14.09 20.52
C ASP A 82 -5.32 -15.27 19.56
N ILE A 83 -4.16 -15.20 18.89
CA ILE A 83 -3.69 -16.25 17.98
C ILE A 83 -3.36 -17.55 18.73
N ALA A 84 -2.74 -17.44 19.91
CA ALA A 84 -2.40 -18.57 20.74
C ALA A 84 -3.65 -19.29 21.25
N GLU A 85 -4.63 -18.53 21.75
CA GLU A 85 -5.91 -19.04 22.23
C GLU A 85 -6.74 -19.69 21.12
N GLU A 86 -6.92 -19.02 19.98
CA GLU A 86 -7.71 -19.52 18.85
C GLU A 86 -7.14 -20.83 18.26
N GLN A 87 -5.82 -20.99 18.28
CA GLN A 87 -5.15 -22.16 17.73
C GLN A 87 -4.82 -23.23 18.80
N GLY A 88 -5.11 -22.96 20.08
CA GLY A 88 -4.77 -23.86 21.18
C GLY A 88 -3.27 -24.12 21.32
N ILE A 89 -2.43 -23.11 21.06
CA ILE A 89 -0.96 -23.18 21.13
C ILE A 89 -0.42 -22.25 22.21
N THR A 90 0.86 -22.40 22.57
CA THR A 90 1.52 -21.47 23.50
C THR A 90 1.81 -20.12 22.83
N TYR A 91 1.93 -19.07 23.64
CA TYR A 91 2.31 -17.74 23.17
C TYR A 91 3.63 -17.74 22.39
N GLU A 92 4.64 -18.46 22.88
CA GLU A 92 5.95 -18.60 22.23
C GLU A 92 5.81 -19.28 20.86
N SER A 93 4.91 -20.27 20.76
CA SER A 93 4.62 -20.96 19.51
C SER A 93 3.96 -20.02 18.51
N ALA A 94 3.02 -19.18 18.95
CA ALA A 94 2.41 -18.13 18.12
C ALA A 94 3.45 -17.11 17.63
N GLN A 95 4.34 -16.65 18.52
CA GLN A 95 5.44 -15.74 18.17
C GLN A 95 6.37 -16.35 17.11
N GLN A 96 6.79 -17.61 17.30
CA GLN A 96 7.62 -18.31 16.32
C GLN A 96 6.91 -18.49 14.98
N LYS A 97 5.61 -18.78 14.98
CA LYS A 97 4.81 -18.91 13.76
C LYS A 97 4.77 -17.61 12.97
N ILE A 98 4.44 -16.49 13.62
CA ILE A 98 4.46 -15.16 13.00
C ILE A 98 5.85 -14.80 12.47
N HIS A 99 6.92 -15.11 13.22
CA HIS A 99 8.28 -14.88 12.76
C HIS A 99 8.61 -15.66 11.47
N LYS A 100 8.24 -16.94 11.40
CA LYS A 100 8.42 -17.79 10.21
C LYS A 100 7.63 -17.26 9.02
N ILE A 101 6.38 -16.85 9.23
CA ILE A 101 5.52 -16.25 8.19
C ILE A 101 6.18 -14.98 7.65
N ARG A 102 6.61 -14.04 8.51
CA ARG A 102 7.31 -12.81 8.09
C ARG A 102 8.56 -13.10 7.28
N SER A 103 9.37 -14.08 7.70
CA SER A 103 10.58 -14.48 6.99
C SER A 103 10.28 -15.04 5.59
N ARG A 104 9.24 -15.87 5.45
CA ARG A 104 8.80 -16.41 4.15
C ARG A 104 8.34 -15.31 3.21
N VAL A 105 7.44 -14.43 3.66
CA VAL A 105 6.92 -13.31 2.87
C VAL A 105 8.06 -12.37 2.43
N LYS A 106 8.96 -12.00 3.36
CA LYS A 106 10.10 -11.13 3.06
C LYS A 106 11.02 -11.73 1.99
N LYS A 107 11.38 -13.01 2.11
CA LYS A 107 12.24 -13.70 1.12
C LYS A 107 11.61 -13.70 -0.26
N GLN A 108 10.31 -13.94 -0.36
CA GLN A 108 9.60 -13.93 -1.62
C GLN A 108 9.59 -12.53 -2.25
N ILE A 109 9.20 -11.51 -1.50
CA ILE A 109 9.11 -10.14 -2.01
C ILE A 109 10.47 -9.64 -2.51
N ILE A 110 11.55 -9.88 -1.75
CA ILE A 110 12.91 -9.56 -2.20
C ILE A 110 13.24 -10.30 -3.51
N GLY A 111 12.86 -11.57 -3.64
CA GLY A 111 13.02 -12.32 -4.88
C GLY A 111 12.33 -11.68 -6.09
N PHE A 112 11.13 -11.12 -5.89
CA PHE A 112 10.41 -10.39 -6.94
C PHE A 112 11.02 -9.02 -7.24
N MET A 113 11.38 -8.26 -6.21
CA MET A 113 11.98 -6.92 -6.37
C MET A 113 13.34 -6.99 -7.08
N ASP A 114 14.14 -8.02 -6.80
CA ASP A 114 15.44 -8.23 -7.44
C ASP A 114 15.35 -8.86 -8.84
N GLY A 115 14.13 -9.11 -9.35
CA GLY A 115 13.92 -9.78 -10.65
C GLY A 115 14.35 -11.25 -10.69
N ARG A 116 14.65 -11.85 -9.53
CA ARG A 116 15.11 -13.26 -9.40
C ARG A 116 13.96 -14.27 -9.44
N MET A 117 12.75 -13.84 -9.12
CA MET A 117 11.52 -14.62 -9.25
C MET A 117 10.73 -14.11 -10.46
N GLY A 118 11.02 -14.67 -11.63
CA GLY A 118 10.22 -14.45 -12.83
C GLY A 118 8.90 -15.22 -12.74
N GLY A 119 7.79 -14.49 -12.71
CA GLY A 119 6.45 -15.03 -12.92
C GLY A 119 5.88 -15.86 -11.77
N ILE A 120 4.96 -15.25 -11.02
CA ILE A 120 3.79 -15.99 -10.54
C ILE A 120 2.59 -15.20 -11.03
N ALA A 121 1.90 -15.79 -12.02
CA ALA A 121 0.61 -15.35 -12.52
C ALA A 121 -0.48 -15.51 -11.46
#